data_AF-A0A5B6WBE5-F1
#
_entry.id   AF-A0A5B6WBE5-F1
#
_cell.length_a   1.000
_cell.length_b   1.000
_cell.length_c   1.000
_cell.angle_alpha   90.00
_cell.angle_beta   90.00
_cell.angle_gamma   90.00
#
_symmetry.space_group_name_H-M   'P 1'
#
loop_
_entity.id
_entity.type
_entity.pdbx_description
1 polymer ?
#
loop_
_entity_poly.entity_id
_entity_poly.type
_entity_poly.pdbx_seq_one_letter_code
_entity_poly.pdbx_strand_id
1 'polypeptide(L)'
;MKSSLRISTGKSSPSFKSIFSSKFMDSFRIRPMDDEVTVVKGTNLAIRDMMTSDPYVVLTLGQQTIQTAVIPSNLNPVWDEDLMLSVPNNYGHLKLEVYDHDMFSADDIMGEAEIDIQPLISAAMAYGDPEMFGNMQIGKWLKSDDNALIEDSIINIIDGKVKQDVQLKLQNVECGELHLEVEWLPLDQ
;
A
#
# COMPACT_ATOMS: atom_id res chain seq x y z
N MET A 1 53.07 -26.58 0.49
CA MET A 1 52.83 -25.13 0.21
C MET A 1 51.33 -24.99 -0.07
N LYS A 2 50.52 -24.55 0.91
CA LYS A 2 49.83 -23.24 1.01
C LYS A 2 48.99 -22.88 -0.24
N SER A 3 47.66 -23.02 -0.15
CA SER A 3 46.61 -21.95 0.01
C SER A 3 46.18 -21.36 -1.35
N SER A 4 44.93 -20.95 -1.65
CA SER A 4 43.79 -20.54 -0.83
C SER A 4 42.46 -20.75 -1.58
N LEU A 5 41.41 -21.16 -0.86
CA LEU A 5 40.01 -20.95 -1.26
C LEU A 5 39.59 -19.56 -0.80
N ARG A 6 39.01 -18.74 -1.68
CA ARG A 6 38.27 -17.53 -1.30
C ARG A 6 36.78 -17.83 -1.39
N ILE A 7 36.11 -17.89 -0.25
CA ILE A 7 34.65 -17.82 -0.15
C ILE A 7 34.31 -16.36 0.13
N SER A 8 33.72 -15.67 -0.84
CA SER A 8 33.07 -14.37 -0.61
C SER A 8 31.66 -14.63 -0.07
N THR A 9 31.47 -14.36 1.22
CA THR A 9 30.17 -14.37 1.89
C THR A 9 29.34 -13.18 1.42
N GLY A 10 28.44 -13.41 0.46
CA GLY A 10 27.28 -12.54 0.27
C GLY A 10 26.26 -12.86 1.36
N LYS A 11 25.95 -11.89 2.22
CA LYS A 11 24.83 -12.02 3.16
C LYS A 11 23.53 -12.06 2.36
N SER A 12 22.99 -13.24 2.15
CA SER A 12 21.61 -13.43 1.69
C SER A 12 20.67 -12.94 2.78
N SER A 13 19.89 -11.90 2.52
CA SER A 13 18.71 -11.57 3.31
C SER A 13 17.81 -12.81 3.37
N PRO A 14 17.34 -13.25 4.56
CA PRO A 14 16.49 -14.41 4.67
C PRO A 14 15.18 -14.16 3.92
N SER A 15 14.75 -15.14 3.14
CA SER A 15 13.40 -15.15 2.56
C SER A 15 12.40 -15.19 3.71
N PHE A 16 11.60 -14.14 3.86
CA PHE A 16 10.60 -14.00 4.93
C PHE A 16 9.61 -15.18 5.00
N LYS A 17 9.44 -15.94 3.91
CA LYS A 17 8.63 -17.17 3.86
C LYS A 17 9.12 -18.27 4.81
N SER A 18 10.39 -18.27 5.22
CA SER A 18 10.95 -19.38 6.01
C SER A 18 10.88 -19.18 7.53
N ILE A 19 10.46 -18.01 8.02
CA ILE A 19 10.56 -17.67 9.46
C ILE A 19 9.32 -18.11 10.24
N PHE A 20 8.15 -18.23 9.60
CA PHE A 20 6.90 -18.59 10.27
C PHE A 20 6.29 -19.86 9.69
N SER A 21 5.96 -20.83 10.55
CA SER A 21 5.20 -22.01 10.15
C SER A 21 3.81 -21.59 9.67
N SER A 22 3.29 -22.24 8.63
CA SER A 22 1.91 -22.04 8.16
C SER A 22 0.86 -22.16 9.27
N LYS A 23 1.12 -22.99 10.30
CA LYS A 23 0.28 -23.12 11.50
C LYS A 23 0.20 -21.86 12.36
N PHE A 24 1.25 -21.06 12.40
CA PHE A 24 1.27 -19.80 13.15
C PHE A 24 0.38 -18.76 12.45
N MET A 25 0.55 -18.62 11.12
CA MET A 25 -0.32 -17.76 10.30
C MET A 25 -1.81 -18.17 10.40
N ASP A 26 -2.11 -19.48 10.46
CA ASP A 26 -3.48 -19.99 10.60
C ASP A 26 -4.17 -19.55 11.89
N SER A 27 -3.44 -19.37 12.99
CA SER A 27 -4.01 -18.94 14.27
C SER A 27 -4.42 -17.46 14.30
N PHE A 28 -3.81 -16.63 13.43
CA PHE A 28 -4.16 -15.21 13.29
C PHE A 28 -5.26 -14.96 12.25
N ARG A 29 -5.51 -15.89 11.31
CA ARG A 29 -6.62 -15.86 10.34
C ARG A 29 -8.04 -15.85 10.96
N ILE A 30 -8.17 -15.83 12.28
CA ILE A 30 -9.47 -15.83 12.96
C ILE A 30 -9.83 -14.43 13.47
N ARG A 31 -8.87 -13.50 13.58
CA ARG A 31 -9.18 -12.12 13.99
C ARG A 31 -9.32 -11.22 12.77
N PRO A 32 -10.42 -10.45 12.64
CA PRO A 32 -10.45 -9.35 11.70
C PRO A 32 -9.29 -8.40 12.05
N MET A 33 -8.69 -7.81 11.04
CA MET A 33 -7.64 -6.80 11.18
C MET A 33 -8.12 -5.59 10.40
N ASP A 34 -7.89 -4.40 10.90
CA ASP A 34 -8.21 -3.17 10.17
C ASP A 34 -6.91 -2.54 9.72
N ASP A 35 -6.89 -2.11 8.46
CA ASP A 35 -5.85 -1.25 7.91
C ASP A 35 -6.48 0.12 7.68
N GLU A 36 -5.77 1.17 8.09
CA GLU A 36 -6.11 2.55 7.77
C GLU A 36 -5.26 2.95 6.57
N VAL A 37 -5.92 3.32 5.47
CA VAL A 37 -5.26 3.78 4.25
C VAL A 37 -5.51 5.28 4.12
N THR A 38 -4.46 6.07 4.28
CA THR A 38 -4.49 7.51 4.02
C THR A 38 -4.17 7.75 2.55
N VAL A 39 -5.14 8.28 1.80
CA VAL A 39 -4.91 8.76 0.44
C VAL A 39 -4.39 10.18 0.52
N VAL A 40 -3.08 10.37 0.37
CA VAL A 40 -2.43 11.66 0.60
C VAL A 40 -2.69 12.60 -0.56
N LYS A 41 -2.25 12.25 -1.77
CA LYS A 41 -2.34 13.13 -2.94
C LYS A 41 -2.21 12.41 -4.27
N GLY A 42 -2.68 13.09 -5.32
CA GLY A 42 -2.41 12.78 -6.71
C GLY A 42 -1.42 13.78 -7.30
N THR A 43 -0.59 13.36 -8.25
CA THR A 43 0.36 14.25 -8.95
C THR A 43 0.25 14.04 -10.46
N ASN A 44 0.13 15.15 -11.19
CA ASN A 44 0.04 15.17 -12.66
C ASN A 44 -0.97 14.15 -13.21
N LEU A 45 -2.17 14.13 -12.63
CA LEU A 45 -3.24 13.25 -13.04
C LEU A 45 -3.71 13.59 -14.46
N ALA A 46 -4.36 12.62 -15.08
CA ALA A 46 -4.83 12.71 -16.45
C ALA A 46 -5.97 13.73 -16.60
N ILE A 47 -6.10 14.32 -17.80
CA ILE A 47 -7.18 15.26 -18.10
C ILE A 47 -8.32 14.47 -18.74
N ARG A 48 -9.51 14.50 -18.16
CA ARG A 48 -10.73 13.92 -18.75
C ARG A 48 -11.78 14.98 -19.09
N ASP A 49 -11.69 16.14 -18.44
CA ASP A 49 -12.46 17.32 -18.76
C ASP A 49 -11.70 18.26 -19.73
N MET A 50 -12.29 19.39 -20.17
CA MET A 50 -11.67 20.20 -21.26
C MET A 50 -10.21 20.63 -21.00
N MET A 51 -9.85 20.91 -19.75
CA MET A 51 -8.53 21.39 -19.33
C MET A 51 -8.05 20.82 -17.98
N THR A 52 -8.92 20.11 -17.26
CA THR A 52 -8.73 19.66 -15.88
C THR A 52 -9.51 18.36 -15.66
N SER A 53 -9.56 17.88 -14.42
CA SER A 53 -10.51 16.88 -13.92
C SER A 53 -10.91 17.21 -12.48
N ASP A 54 -11.95 16.55 -12.00
CA ASP A 54 -12.51 16.53 -10.65
C ASP A 54 -12.21 15.16 -9.99
N PRO A 55 -10.94 14.86 -9.67
CA PRO A 55 -10.55 13.50 -9.30
C PRO A 55 -11.02 13.06 -7.91
N TYR A 56 -11.33 11.77 -7.80
CA TYR A 56 -11.44 11.02 -6.56
C TYR A 56 -10.85 9.61 -6.72
N VAL A 57 -10.53 8.96 -5.60
CA VAL A 57 -9.93 7.61 -5.60
C VAL A 57 -10.90 6.62 -4.99
N VAL A 58 -11.10 5.49 -5.67
CA VAL A 58 -11.87 4.34 -5.20
C VAL A 58 -10.90 3.25 -4.76
N LEU A 59 -11.02 2.82 -3.51
CA LEU A 59 -10.28 1.72 -2.90
C LEU A 59 -11.18 0.50 -2.85
N THR A 60 -10.71 -0.64 -3.37
CA THR A 60 -11.43 -1.91 -3.28
C THR A 60 -10.55 -3.02 -2.68
N LEU A 61 -11.03 -3.62 -1.59
CA LEU A 61 -10.41 -4.76 -0.91
C LEU A 61 -11.44 -5.87 -0.65
N GLY A 62 -11.31 -6.99 -1.38
CA GLY A 62 -12.29 -8.07 -1.32
C GLY A 62 -13.67 -7.63 -1.80
N GLN A 63 -14.62 -7.47 -0.87
CA GLN A 63 -15.99 -6.99 -1.15
C GLN A 63 -16.24 -5.56 -0.65
N GLN A 64 -15.23 -4.94 -0.04
CA GLN A 64 -15.33 -3.57 0.46
C GLN A 64 -14.88 -2.61 -0.63
N THR A 65 -15.68 -1.57 -0.84
CA THR A 65 -15.36 -0.45 -1.71
C THR A 65 -15.64 0.83 -0.95
N ILE A 66 -14.64 1.71 -0.87
CA ILE A 66 -14.71 3.02 -0.23
C ILE A 66 -14.03 4.03 -1.16
N GLN A 67 -14.39 5.31 -1.05
CA GLN A 67 -13.83 6.35 -1.91
C GLN A 67 -13.51 7.61 -1.13
N THR A 68 -12.59 8.41 -1.65
CA THR A 68 -12.30 9.76 -1.15
C THR A 68 -13.39 10.75 -1.55
N ALA A 69 -13.31 11.95 -0.99
CA ALA A 69 -13.96 13.13 -1.53
C ALA A 69 -13.45 13.46 -2.94
N VAL A 70 -14.32 14.12 -3.71
CA VAL A 70 -14.00 14.70 -5.02
C VAL A 70 -13.32 16.05 -4.82
N ILE A 71 -12.18 16.27 -5.47
CA ILE A 71 -11.50 17.57 -5.49
C ILE A 71 -11.68 18.20 -6.87
N PRO A 72 -12.50 19.26 -7.01
CA PRO A 72 -12.82 19.80 -8.32
C PRO A 72 -11.65 20.54 -8.95
N SER A 73 -11.52 20.38 -10.27
CA SER A 73 -10.68 21.14 -11.18
C SER A 73 -9.21 21.17 -10.76
N ASN A 74 -8.68 20.01 -10.39
CA ASN A 74 -7.31 19.90 -9.91
C ASN A 74 -6.65 18.57 -10.30
N LEU A 75 -5.60 18.62 -11.12
CA LEU A 75 -4.78 17.46 -11.51
C LEU A 75 -3.68 17.11 -10.49
N ASN A 76 -3.55 17.89 -9.42
CA ASN A 76 -2.66 17.65 -8.29
C ASN A 76 -3.44 17.75 -6.97
N PRO A 77 -4.49 16.93 -6.80
CA PRO A 77 -5.33 16.94 -5.61
C PRO A 77 -4.54 16.51 -4.38
N VAL A 78 -4.80 17.14 -3.23
CA VAL A 78 -4.35 16.68 -1.91
C VAL A 78 -5.61 16.31 -1.15
N TRP A 79 -5.86 15.01 -1.03
CA TRP A 79 -7.03 14.50 -0.33
C TRP A 79 -6.79 14.46 1.18
N ASP A 80 -5.62 13.97 1.60
CA ASP A 80 -5.25 13.80 3.01
C ASP A 80 -6.39 13.14 3.80
N GLU A 81 -6.94 12.07 3.24
CA GLU A 81 -8.17 11.43 3.70
C GLU A 81 -7.91 10.00 4.16
N ASP A 82 -8.27 9.71 5.41
CA ASP A 82 -8.12 8.41 6.04
C ASP A 82 -9.34 7.52 5.72
N LEU A 83 -9.07 6.38 5.08
CA LEU A 83 -10.07 5.39 4.68
C LEU A 83 -9.81 4.08 5.40
N MET A 84 -10.74 3.68 6.27
CA MET A 84 -10.65 2.43 7.01
C MET A 84 -11.14 1.24 6.18
N LEU A 85 -10.32 0.20 6.09
CA LEU A 85 -10.65 -1.06 5.43
C LEU A 85 -10.38 -2.24 6.36
N SER A 86 -11.35 -3.13 6.52
CA SER A 86 -11.09 -4.41 7.19
C SER A 86 -10.40 -5.38 6.25
N VAL A 87 -9.39 -6.10 6.71
CA VAL A 87 -8.67 -7.11 5.93
C VAL A 87 -9.36 -8.48 6.09
N PRO A 88 -10.13 -8.97 5.08
CA PRO A 88 -10.77 -10.27 5.17
C PRO A 88 -9.75 -11.40 4.97
N ASN A 89 -10.05 -12.64 5.38
CA ASN A 89 -9.12 -13.77 5.24
C ASN A 89 -8.59 -14.05 3.81
N ASN A 90 -9.31 -13.59 2.78
CA ASN A 90 -8.89 -13.68 1.38
C ASN A 90 -8.93 -12.28 0.75
N TYR A 91 -7.99 -11.43 1.16
CA TYR A 91 -7.97 -10.00 0.84
C TYR A 91 -7.40 -9.67 -0.56
N GLY A 92 -6.60 -10.56 -1.17
CA GLY A 92 -6.01 -10.29 -2.49
C GLY A 92 -5.15 -9.02 -2.51
N HIS A 93 -5.17 -8.31 -3.62
CA HIS A 93 -4.54 -6.98 -3.72
C HIS A 93 -5.56 -5.88 -3.36
N LEU A 94 -5.08 -4.81 -2.73
CA LEU A 94 -5.85 -3.58 -2.59
C LEU A 94 -5.84 -2.85 -3.93
N LYS A 95 -7.00 -2.73 -4.56
CA LYS A 95 -7.14 -2.04 -5.84
C LYS A 95 -7.42 -0.56 -5.62
N LEU A 96 -6.79 0.26 -6.45
CA LEU A 96 -6.94 1.70 -6.50
C LEU A 96 -7.35 2.09 -7.91
N GLU A 97 -8.46 2.81 -8.03
CA GLU A 97 -8.92 3.37 -9.29
C GLU A 97 -9.16 4.87 -9.09
N VAL A 98 -8.62 5.70 -9.98
CA VAL A 98 -8.88 7.14 -9.98
C VAL A 98 -9.94 7.44 -11.03
N TYR A 99 -10.92 8.26 -10.68
CA TYR A 99 -12.00 8.65 -11.57
C TYR A 99 -12.15 10.17 -11.62
N ASP A 100 -12.61 10.67 -12.77
CA ASP A 100 -13.08 12.04 -12.94
C ASP A 100 -14.59 12.08 -12.66
N HIS A 101 -15.03 12.92 -11.71
CA HIS A 101 -16.44 13.03 -11.38
C HIS A 101 -17.20 13.90 -12.38
N ASP A 102 -18.17 13.30 -13.07
CA ASP A 102 -18.99 13.98 -14.07
C ASP A 102 -20.43 14.18 -13.58
N MET A 103 -20.93 15.42 -13.61
CA MET A 103 -22.30 15.70 -13.15
C MET A 103 -23.41 15.12 -14.06
N PHE A 104 -23.11 14.90 -15.34
CA PHE A 104 -24.12 14.56 -16.36
C PHE A 104 -23.78 13.31 -17.20
N SER A 105 -22.63 12.69 -16.97
CA SER A 105 -22.13 11.49 -17.65
C SER A 105 -21.77 10.40 -16.65
N ALA A 106 -21.32 9.25 -17.15
CA ALA A 106 -20.60 8.29 -16.31
C ALA A 106 -19.18 8.82 -16.09
N ASP A 107 -18.67 8.66 -14.88
CA ASP A 107 -17.32 9.08 -14.49
C ASP A 107 -16.24 8.39 -15.34
N ASP A 108 -15.26 9.17 -15.80
CA ASP A 108 -14.18 8.69 -16.65
C ASP A 108 -13.01 8.15 -15.82
N ILE A 109 -12.48 6.99 -16.21
CA ILE A 109 -11.32 6.41 -15.53
C ILE A 109 -10.03 7.20 -15.83
N MET A 110 -9.29 7.50 -14.77
CA MET A 110 -8.05 8.27 -14.76
C MET A 110 -6.83 7.41 -14.38
N GLY A 111 -6.97 6.08 -14.46
CA GLY A 111 -5.93 5.10 -14.23
C GLY A 111 -6.14 4.28 -12.97
N GLU A 112 -5.35 3.22 -12.86
CA GLU A 112 -5.49 2.23 -11.78
C GLU A 112 -4.12 1.77 -11.25
N ALA A 113 -4.10 1.24 -10.03
CA ALA A 113 -2.94 0.60 -9.43
C ALA A 113 -3.39 -0.47 -8.42
N GLU A 114 -2.48 -1.37 -8.08
CA GLU A 114 -2.71 -2.38 -7.05
C GLU A 114 -1.58 -2.32 -6.01
N ILE A 115 -1.94 -2.47 -4.73
CA ILE A 115 -1.01 -2.59 -3.60
C ILE A 115 -1.04 -4.03 -3.08
N ASP A 116 0.14 -4.62 -2.92
CA ASP A 116 0.31 -5.83 -2.14
C ASP A 116 0.48 -5.48 -0.65
N ILE A 117 -0.57 -5.72 0.15
CA ILE A 117 -0.57 -5.47 1.59
C ILE A 117 0.04 -6.63 2.40
N GLN A 118 0.39 -7.76 1.77
CA GLN A 118 1.00 -8.90 2.47
C GLN A 118 2.31 -8.56 3.19
N PRO A 119 3.25 -7.77 2.62
CA PRO A 119 4.48 -7.38 3.30
C PRO A 119 4.22 -6.60 4.58
N LEU A 120 3.26 -5.66 4.58
CA LEU A 120 2.85 -4.89 5.75
C LEU A 120 2.32 -5.80 6.86
N ILE A 121 1.33 -6.61 6.53
CA ILE A 121 0.68 -7.53 7.48
C ILE A 121 1.71 -8.50 8.07
N SER A 122 2.56 -9.07 7.21
CA SER A 122 3.61 -10.01 7.66
C SER A 122 4.61 -9.34 8.60
N ALA A 123 4.97 -8.08 8.33
CA ALA A 123 5.85 -7.32 9.19
C ALA A 123 5.15 -7.00 10.52
N ALA A 124 3.94 -6.46 10.51
CA ALA A 124 3.18 -6.17 11.73
C ALA A 124 3.03 -7.40 12.64
N MET A 125 2.67 -8.55 12.06
CA MET A 125 2.53 -9.82 12.80
C MET A 125 3.84 -10.32 13.40
N ALA A 126 4.99 -10.07 12.74
CA ALA A 126 6.29 -10.53 13.23
C ALA A 126 6.77 -9.76 14.46
N TYR A 127 6.36 -8.50 14.61
CA TYR A 127 6.75 -7.63 15.72
C TYR A 127 5.70 -7.58 16.84
N GLY A 128 4.45 -7.95 16.55
CA GLY A 128 3.42 -8.20 17.57
C GLY A 128 2.92 -6.92 18.23
N ASP A 129 3.63 -6.44 19.26
CA ASP A 129 3.34 -5.19 19.95
C ASP A 129 4.34 -4.10 19.51
N PRO A 130 3.99 -3.29 18.49
CA PRO A 130 4.89 -2.26 17.97
C PRO A 130 5.21 -1.16 18.98
N GLU A 131 4.41 -0.94 20.02
CA GLU A 131 4.67 0.08 21.06
C GLU A 131 5.94 -0.22 21.88
N MET A 132 6.37 -1.48 21.93
CA MET A 132 7.60 -1.88 22.63
C MET A 132 8.87 -1.51 21.86
N PHE A 133 8.76 -1.06 20.61
CA PHE A 133 9.89 -0.77 19.74
C PHE A 133 10.02 0.73 19.46
N GLY A 134 11.26 1.22 19.42
CA GLY A 134 11.53 2.56 18.91
C GLY A 134 11.46 2.60 17.38
N ASN A 135 11.53 3.81 16.82
CA ASN A 135 11.43 4.00 15.37
C ASN A 135 12.47 3.16 14.61
N MET A 136 12.00 2.26 13.75
CA MET A 136 12.87 1.34 13.01
C MET A 136 12.23 0.85 11.72
N GLN A 137 13.05 0.53 10.72
CA GLN A 137 12.61 -0.17 9.53
C GLN A 137 12.44 -1.65 9.81
N ILE A 138 11.26 -2.20 9.51
CA ILE A 138 10.91 -3.60 9.76
C ILE A 138 10.69 -4.41 8.48
N GLY A 139 10.48 -3.73 7.34
CA GLY A 139 10.20 -4.40 6.07
C GLY A 139 10.32 -3.47 4.87
N LYS A 140 10.02 -4.02 3.71
CA LYS A 140 9.84 -3.29 2.46
C LYS A 140 9.08 -4.10 1.42
N TRP A 141 8.31 -3.42 0.58
CA TRP A 141 7.78 -3.93 -0.67
C TRP A 141 8.65 -3.41 -1.81
N LEU A 142 9.33 -4.32 -2.50
CA LEU A 142 10.35 -3.96 -3.49
C LEU A 142 9.70 -3.51 -4.79
N LYS A 143 10.22 -2.43 -5.37
CA LYS A 143 9.87 -2.03 -6.73
C LYS A 143 10.34 -3.11 -7.69
N SER A 144 9.45 -3.50 -8.61
CA SER A 144 9.74 -4.46 -9.67
C SER A 144 9.07 -4.01 -10.97
N ASP A 145 9.19 -4.79 -12.03
CA ASP A 145 8.61 -4.46 -13.33
C ASP A 145 7.16 -4.95 -13.48
N ASP A 146 6.68 -5.73 -12.52
CA ASP A 146 5.33 -6.29 -12.43
C ASP A 146 4.43 -5.59 -11.41
N ASN A 147 4.91 -4.51 -10.77
CA ASN A 147 4.11 -3.69 -9.87
C ASN A 147 4.13 -2.21 -10.25
N ALA A 148 3.23 -1.44 -9.65
CA ALA A 148 3.04 -0.02 -9.93
C ALA A 148 3.97 0.91 -9.12
N LEU A 149 4.89 0.36 -8.30
CA LEU A 149 5.75 1.17 -7.44
C LEU A 149 6.71 2.07 -8.24
N ILE A 150 6.82 3.32 -7.81
CA ILE A 150 7.83 4.26 -8.33
C ILE A 150 9.20 3.95 -7.70
N GLU A 151 9.22 3.59 -6.42
CA GLU A 151 10.40 3.22 -5.65
C GLU A 151 10.10 2.13 -4.61
N ASP A 152 11.14 1.57 -3.97
CA ASP A 152 10.97 0.61 -2.88
C ASP A 152 10.12 1.23 -1.75
N SER A 153 8.96 0.63 -1.47
CA SER A 153 8.08 1.08 -0.41
C SER A 153 8.56 0.53 0.93
N ILE A 154 8.86 1.40 1.88
CA ILE A 154 9.48 1.04 3.17
C ILE A 154 8.40 0.86 4.23
N ILE A 155 8.54 -0.20 5.05
CA ILE A 155 7.67 -0.45 6.20
C ILE A 155 8.46 -0.14 7.47
N ASN A 156 7.97 0.78 8.28
CA ASN A 156 8.59 1.25 9.50
C ASN A 156 7.65 1.08 10.70
N ILE A 157 8.23 0.92 11.88
CA ILE A 157 7.57 1.29 13.13
C ILE A 157 7.90 2.76 13.38
N ILE A 158 6.88 3.58 13.58
CA ILE A 158 6.99 5.00 13.92
C ILE A 158 5.99 5.27 15.03
N ASP A 159 6.47 5.74 16.19
CA ASP A 159 5.64 6.09 17.35
C ASP A 159 4.69 4.96 17.77
N GLY A 160 5.20 3.71 17.77
CA GLY A 160 4.43 2.52 18.13
C GLY A 160 3.44 2.05 17.06
N LYS A 161 3.42 2.65 15.87
CA LYS A 161 2.53 2.27 14.75
C LYS A 161 3.34 1.70 13.60
N VAL A 162 2.81 0.67 12.95
CA VAL A 162 3.42 0.12 11.73
C VAL A 162 2.87 0.87 10.53
N LYS A 163 3.75 1.59 9.83
CA LYS A 163 3.41 2.45 8.69
C LYS A 163 4.18 2.04 7.44
N GLN A 164 3.53 2.13 6.29
CA GLN A 164 4.12 1.94 4.98
C GLN A 164 3.83 3.14 4.09
N ASP A 165 4.89 3.77 3.58
CA ASP A 165 4.79 4.84 2.57
C ASP A 165 4.74 4.22 1.17
N VAL A 166 3.77 4.61 0.34
CA VAL A 166 3.51 3.99 -0.96
C VAL A 166 3.35 5.06 -2.04
N GLN A 167 4.22 5.03 -3.05
CA GLN A 167 4.13 5.89 -4.23
C GLN A 167 3.97 5.03 -5.48
N LEU A 168 2.88 5.27 -6.21
CA LEU A 168 2.44 4.45 -7.34
C LEU A 168 2.35 5.29 -8.60
N LYS A 169 2.82 4.72 -9.71
CA LYS A 169 2.51 5.21 -11.04
C LYS A 169 1.21 4.56 -11.52
N LEU A 170 0.24 5.37 -11.90
CA LEU A 170 -1.03 4.86 -12.43
C LEU A 170 -0.81 4.13 -13.76
N GLN A 171 -1.51 3.01 -13.91
CA GLN A 171 -1.51 2.16 -15.09
C GLN A 171 -2.74 2.45 -15.95
N ASN A 172 -2.69 2.01 -17.22
CA ASN A 172 -3.77 2.19 -18.20
C ASN A 172 -4.20 3.65 -18.41
N VAL A 173 -3.26 4.57 -18.19
CA VAL A 173 -3.42 6.02 -18.30
C VAL A 173 -2.12 6.65 -18.81
N GLU A 174 -2.21 7.79 -19.48
CA GLU A 174 -1.07 8.52 -20.04
C GLU A 174 -0.14 9.15 -18.98
N CYS A 175 -0.69 9.52 -17.83
CA CYS A 175 0.05 10.11 -16.71
C CYS A 175 -0.74 10.01 -15.40
N GLY A 176 -0.03 10.21 -14.28
CA GLY A 176 -0.62 10.26 -12.96
C GLY A 176 0.14 9.39 -11.97
N GLU A 177 0.33 9.94 -10.78
CA GLU A 177 0.96 9.26 -9.66
C GLU A 177 0.05 9.43 -8.43
N LEU A 178 0.00 8.39 -7.60
CA LEU A 178 -0.68 8.42 -6.30
C LEU A 178 0.34 8.24 -5.18
N HIS A 179 0.16 9.01 -4.11
CA HIS A 179 0.89 8.85 -2.86
C HIS A 179 -0.10 8.48 -1.75
N LEU A 180 0.19 7.39 -1.06
CA LEU A 180 -0.61 6.84 0.03
C LEU A 180 0.29 6.51 1.23
N GLU A 181 -0.30 6.55 2.42
CA GLU A 181 0.26 5.92 3.61
C GLU A 181 -0.68 4.80 4.05
N VAL A 182 -0.13 3.65 4.43
CA VAL A 182 -0.91 2.54 5.00
C VAL A 182 -0.44 2.30 6.42
N GLU A 183 -1.36 2.40 7.37
CA GLU A 183 -1.14 2.15 8.78
C GLU A 183 -1.86 0.87 9.21
N TRP A 184 -1.13 -0.02 9.87
CA TRP A 184 -1.72 -1.23 10.44
C TRP A 184 -2.33 -0.92 11.80
N LEU A 185 -3.62 -1.23 11.98
CA LEU A 185 -4.33 -1.07 13.24
C LEU A 185 -4.61 -2.43 13.90
N PRO A 186 -4.03 -2.72 15.08
CA PRO A 186 -4.49 -3.85 15.87
C PRO A 186 -5.94 -3.58 16.31
N LEU A 187 -6.85 -4.53 16.09
CA LEU A 187 -8.15 -4.47 16.79
C LEU A 187 -7.88 -4.55 18.29
N ASP A 188 -8.39 -3.56 19.02
CA ASP A 188 -8.29 -3.45 20.48
C ASP A 188 -8.59 -4.81 21.15
N GLN A 189 -7.70 -5.19 22.08
CA GLN A 189 -7.74 -6.46 22.83
C GLN A 189 -8.87 -6.50 23.87
#